data_AF-A0A366F901-F1
#
_entry.id   AF-A0A366F901-F1
#
_cell.length_a   1.000
_cell.length_b   1.000
_cell.length_c   1.000
_cell.angle_alpha   90.00
_cell.angle_beta   90.00
_cell.angle_gamma   90.00
#
_symmetry.space_group_name_H-M   'P 1'
#
loop_
_entity.id
_entity.type
_entity.pdbx_description
1 polymer ?
#
loop_
_entity_poly.entity_id
_entity_poly.type
_entity_poly.pdbx_seq_one_letter_code
_entity_poly.pdbx_strand_id
1 'polypeptide(L)' 'MSYPTPSTDFEIRIADVRDNIRELTEQAAAYSGGADEARSAVRIAEQEALLAELLKGREAQSA' A
#
# COMPACT_ATOMS: atom_id res chain seq x y z
N MET A 1 22.96 3.36 16.43
CA MET A 1 21.71 3.26 15.65
C MET A 1 22.07 3.46 14.18
N SER A 2 22.04 2.41 13.36
CA SER A 2 22.04 2.63 11.90
C SER A 2 20.64 3.09 11.53
N TYR A 3 20.54 4.26 10.89
CA TYR A 3 19.29 4.64 10.24
C TYR A 3 19.12 3.80 8.98
N PRO A 4 17.89 3.34 8.67
CA PRO A 4 17.65 2.67 7.40
C PRO A 4 18.09 3.58 6.26
N THR A 5 18.76 3.00 5.27
CA THR A 5 19.09 3.73 4.05
C THR A 5 17.79 4.08 3.32
N PRO A 6 17.77 5.17 2.53
CA PRO A 6 16.57 5.58 1.82
C PRO A 6 15.95 4.47 0.96
N SER A 7 16.77 3.61 0.34
CA SER A 7 16.28 2.44 -0.42
C SER A 7 15.56 1.43 0.48
N THR A 8 16.10 1.16 1.67
CA THR A 8 15.46 0.26 2.65
C THR A 8 14.18 0.86 3.23
N ASP A 9 14.09 2.18 3.39
CA ASP A 9 12.85 2.86 3.81
C ASP A 9 11.72 2.66 2.79
N PHE A 10 12.04 2.77 1.49
CA PHE A 10 11.07 2.48 0.43
C PHE A 10 10.59 1.02 0.46
N GLU A 11 11.50 0.03 0.62
CA GLU A 11 11.09 -1.38 0.70
C GLU A 11 10.15 -1.65 1.87
N ILE A 12 10.45 -1.11 3.05
CA ILE A 12 9.62 -1.26 4.25
C ILE A 12 8.22 -0.70 3.98
N ARG A 13 8.14 0.55 3.50
CA ARG A 13 6.87 1.20 3.23
C ARG A 13 6.08 0.52 2.12
N ILE A 14 6.75 0.01 1.08
CA ILE A 14 6.12 -0.76 0.00
C ILE A 14 5.53 -2.07 0.55
N ALA A 15 6.25 -2.76 1.44
CA ALA A 15 5.76 -3.97 2.07
C ALA A 15 4.51 -3.68 2.92
N ASP A 16 4.57 -2.67 3.78
CA ASP A 16 3.43 -2.26 4.62
C ASP A 16 2.18 -1.92 3.79
N VAL A 17 2.38 -1.15 2.71
CA VAL A 17 1.31 -0.75 1.79
C VAL A 17 0.67 -1.94 1.08
N ARG A 18 1.48 -2.93 0.66
CA ARG A 18 0.98 -4.16 0.03
C ARG A 18 0.21 -5.03 1.03
N ASP A 19 0.69 -5.13 2.26
CA ASP A 19 -0.03 -5.84 3.33
C ASP A 19 -1.38 -5.18 3.63
N ASN A 20 -1.43 -3.84 3.69
CA ASN A 20 -2.68 -3.11 3.84
C ASN A 20 -3.67 -3.39 2.70
N ILE A 21 -3.21 -3.41 1.45
CA ILE A 21 -4.08 -3.72 0.28
C ILE A 21 -4.63 -5.15 0.40
N ARG A 22 -3.80 -6.11 0.79
CA ARG A 22 -4.22 -7.50 0.99
C ARG A 22 -5.30 -7.59 2.06
N GLU A 23 -5.09 -6.98 3.23
CA GLU A 23 -6.06 -6.99 4.32
C GLU A 23 -7.38 -6.31 3.94
N LEU A 24 -7.31 -5.16 3.26
CA LEU A 24 -8.51 -4.46 2.78
C LEU A 24 -9.29 -5.30 1.76
N THR A 25 -8.57 -6.03 0.89
CA THR A 25 -9.18 -6.93 -0.10
C THR A 25 -9.86 -8.12 0.59
N GLU A 26 -9.22 -8.72 1.58
CA GLU A 26 -9.80 -9.78 2.41
C GLU A 26 -11.04 -9.29 3.16
N GLN A 27 -11.01 -8.08 3.74
CA GLN A 27 -12.16 -7.46 4.40
C GLN A 27 -13.30 -7.18 3.42
N ALA A 28 -13.00 -6.65 2.23
CA ALA A 28 -14.02 -6.40 1.20
C ALA A 28 -14.70 -7.69 0.74
N ALA A 29 -13.93 -8.79 0.62
CA ALA A 29 -14.46 -10.11 0.30
C ALA A 29 -15.30 -10.70 1.46
N ALA A 30 -14.89 -10.47 2.71
CA ALA A 30 -15.58 -11.00 3.89
C ALA A 30 -16.90 -10.27 4.20
N TYR A 31 -16.95 -8.95 3.97
CA TYR A 31 -18.12 -8.10 4.26
C TYR A 31 -18.90 -7.70 3.00
N SER A 32 -18.89 -8.54 1.95
CA SER A 32 -19.52 -8.18 0.67
C SER A 32 -21.01 -7.85 0.85
N GLY A 33 -21.42 -6.66 0.41
CA GLY A 33 -22.79 -6.16 0.52
C GLY A 33 -22.95 -4.89 1.37
N GLY A 34 -23.14 -3.75 0.71
CA GLY A 34 -23.56 -2.48 1.33
C GLY A 34 -22.50 -1.37 1.29
N ALA A 35 -22.67 -0.36 2.15
CA ALA A 35 -21.78 0.80 2.20
C ALA A 35 -20.33 0.47 2.62
N ASP A 36 -20.11 -0.68 3.24
CA ASP A 36 -18.78 -1.15 3.65
C ASP A 36 -17.90 -1.53 2.47
N GLU A 37 -18.48 -2.13 1.42
CA GLU A 37 -17.76 -2.51 0.20
C GLU A 37 -17.25 -1.28 -0.56
N ALA A 38 -18.08 -0.25 -0.71
CA ALA A 38 -17.69 1.01 -1.35
C ALA A 38 -16.60 1.75 -0.57
N ARG A 39 -16.65 1.72 0.77
CA ARG A 39 -15.60 2.30 1.61
C ARG A 39 -14.28 1.55 1.49
N SER A 40 -14.32 0.22 1.46
CA SER A 40 -13.13 -0.60 1.27
C SER A 40 -12.53 -0.39 -0.12
N ALA A 41 -13.35 -0.29 -1.17
CA ALA A 41 -12.89 -0.01 -2.52
C ALA A 41 -12.17 1.35 -2.64
N VAL A 42 -12.70 2.39 -2.00
CA VAL A 42 -12.04 3.72 -1.97
C VAL A 42 -10.67 3.63 -1.28
N ARG A 43 -10.58 2.98 -0.13
CA ARG A 43 -9.32 2.82 0.60
C ARG A 43 -8.28 2.00 -0.16
N ILE A 44 -8.72 0.94 -0.86
CA ILE A 44 -7.83 0.16 -1.73
C ILE A 44 -7.26 1.06 -2.84
N ALA A 45 -8.09 1.87 -3.48
CA ALA A 45 -7.64 2.77 -4.54
C ALA A 45 -6.63 3.82 -4.03
N GLU A 46 -6.85 4.39 -2.84
CA GLU A 46 -5.90 5.30 -2.19
C GLU A 46 -4.56 4.60 -1.90
N GLN A 47 -4.63 3.34 -1.46
CA GLN A 47 -3.44 2.58 -1.09
C GLN A 47 -2.62 2.13 -2.30
N GLU A 48 -3.28 1.78 -3.40
CA GLU A 48 -2.67 1.52 -4.72
C GLU A 48 -1.99 2.78 -5.30
N ALA A 49 -2.62 3.96 -5.15
CA ALA A 49 -2.01 5.22 -5.57
C ALA A 49 -0.73 5.52 -4.77
N LEU A 50 -0.75 5.28 -3.45
CA LEU A 50 0.46 5.42 -2.62
C LEU A 50 1.54 4.41 -3.04
N LEU A 51 1.16 3.17 -3.35
CA LEU A 51 2.10 2.15 -3.83
C LEU A 51 2.81 2.60 -5.11
N ALA A 52 2.06 3.17 -6.06
CA ALA A 52 2.62 3.69 -7.31
C ALA A 52 3.65 4.81 -7.07
N GLU A 53 3.35 5.77 -6.18
CA GLU A 53 4.29 6.84 -5.83
C GLU A 53 5.54 6.32 -5.11
N LEU A 54 5.39 5.33 -4.23
CA LEU A 54 6.53 4.70 -3.55
C LEU A 54 7.43 3.95 -4.53
N LEU A 55 6.85 3.21 -5.48
CA LEU A 55 7.61 2.50 -6.51
C LEU A 55 8.38 3.47 -7.41
N LYS A 56 7.75 4.56 -7.82
CA LYS A 56 8.41 5.61 -8.61
C LYS A 56 9.57 6.27 -7.85
N GLY A 57 9.38 6.57 -6.56
CA GLY A 57 10.42 7.13 -5.70
C GLY A 57 11.61 6.17 -5.51
N ARG A 58 11.33 4.87 -5.34
CA ARG A 58 12.35 3.82 -5.27
C ARG A 58 13.14 3.70 -6.58
N GLU A 59 12.46 3.66 -7.71
CA GLU A 59 13.10 3.57 -9.03
C GLU A 59 14.05 4.75 -9.26
N ALA A 60 13.60 5.97 -8.91
CA ALA A 60 14.41 7.18 -9.01
C ALA A 60 15.64 7.19 -8.09
N GLN A 61 15.62 6.44 -6.98
CA GLN A 61 16.81 6.27 -6.13
C GLN A 61 17.76 5.19 -6.62
N SER A 62 17.26 4.23 -7.39
CA SER A 62 18.07 3.13 -7.95
C SER A 62 18.71 3.44 -9.31
N ALA A 63 18.37 4.59 -9.91
CA ALA A 63 18.90 5.08 -11.17
C ALA A 63 20.12 5.99 -10.96
#